data_AF-A0A165YKL0-F1
#
_entry.id   AF-A0A165YKL0-F1
#
_cell.length_a   1.000
_cell.length_b   1.000
_cell.length_c   1.000
_cell.angle_alpha   90.00
_cell.angle_beta   90.00
_cell.angle_gamma   90.00
#
_symmetry.space_group_name_H-M   'P 1'
#
loop_
_entity.id
_entity.type
_entity.pdbx_description
1 polymer ?
#
loop_
_entity_poly.entity_id
_entity_poly.type
_entity_poly.pdbx_seq_one_letter_code
_entity_poly.pdbx_strand_id
1 'polypeptide(L)'
;MLDLIILFFLVFGLLTGLKRGFILQVVYLSSVIVSFIIARTYFDDLAPKLELWVPYPNIGDSNAALSILTGGHLEEAYYRGVAFVLLFIGSKIALHIIGSMFDFVAMLPILKQINRLLGAVLGFAETYLILFILLFLAALIPAEQIQNLIDKSLLADLIVNHTPVLSDKIHDLWIGYFGKGS
;
A
#
# COMPACT_ATOMS: atom_id res chain seq x y z
N MET A 1 -18.31 -2.65 5.72
CA MET A 1 -18.06 -1.21 5.47
C MET A 1 -16.78 -1.00 4.67
N LEU A 2 -15.68 -1.68 5.02
CA LEU A 2 -14.41 -1.60 4.28
C LEU A 2 -14.53 -2.03 2.81
N ASP A 3 -15.32 -3.05 2.49
CA ASP A 3 -15.58 -3.47 1.09
C ASP A 3 -16.12 -2.33 0.22
N LEU A 4 -17.07 -1.54 0.74
CA LEU A 4 -17.64 -0.40 0.01
C LEU A 4 -16.59 0.67 -0.26
N ILE A 5 -15.68 0.90 0.67
CA ILE A 5 -14.58 1.86 0.53
C ILE A 5 -13.61 1.36 -0.55
N ILE A 6 -13.19 0.10 -0.47
CA ILE A 6 -12.29 -0.53 -1.46
C ILE A 6 -12.94 -0.49 -2.85
N LEU A 7 -14.19 -0.90 -2.97
CA LEU A 7 -14.94 -0.88 -4.22
C LEU A 7 -15.04 0.54 -4.78
N PHE A 8 -15.33 1.53 -3.94
CA PHE A 8 -15.38 2.93 -4.32
C PHE A 8 -14.05 3.39 -4.94
N PHE A 9 -12.92 3.09 -4.29
CA PHE A 9 -11.60 3.42 -4.83
C PHE A 9 -11.30 2.70 -6.14
N LEU A 10 -11.60 1.40 -6.25
CA LEU A 10 -11.38 0.64 -7.48
C LEU A 10 -12.19 1.20 -8.65
N VAL A 11 -13.47 1.51 -8.44
CA VAL A 11 -14.34 2.15 -9.45
C VAL A 11 -13.82 3.53 -9.79
N PHE A 12 -13.42 4.33 -8.80
CA PHE A 12 -12.84 5.66 -9.03
C PHE A 12 -11.56 5.59 -9.85
N GLY A 13 -10.69 4.63 -9.57
CA GLY A 13 -9.48 4.34 -10.34
C GLY A 13 -9.78 4.00 -11.80
N LEU A 14 -10.76 3.14 -12.02
CA LEU A 14 -11.22 2.77 -13.37
C LEU A 14 -11.74 4.00 -14.14
N LEU A 15 -12.60 4.81 -13.52
CA LEU A 15 -13.14 6.03 -14.14
C LEU A 15 -12.05 7.07 -14.41
N THR A 16 -11.09 7.21 -13.51
CA THR A 16 -9.96 8.13 -13.65
C THR A 16 -9.05 7.69 -14.80
N GLY A 17 -8.73 6.40 -14.89
CA GLY A 17 -7.98 5.82 -16.01
C GLY A 17 -8.71 5.97 -17.36
N LEU A 18 -10.04 5.83 -17.37
CA LEU A 18 -10.86 6.05 -18.57
C LEU A 18 -10.76 7.51 -19.08
N LYS A 19 -10.69 8.49 -18.17
CA LYS A 19 -10.53 9.91 -18.51
C LYS A 19 -9.12 10.24 -18.99
N ARG A 20 -8.10 9.68 -18.33
CA ARG A 20 -6.68 9.93 -18.59
C ARG A 20 -6.17 9.24 -19.87
N GLY A 21 -6.72 8.09 -20.21
CA GLY A 21 -6.25 7.28 -21.33
C GLY A 21 -4.94 6.55 -21.02
N PHE A 22 -4.52 5.65 -21.91
CA PHE A 22 -3.42 4.73 -21.70
C PHE A 22 -2.09 5.43 -21.40
N ILE A 23 -1.67 6.37 -22.26
CA ILE A 23 -0.33 6.98 -22.20
C ILE A 23 -0.10 7.66 -20.84
N LEU A 24 -1.03 8.51 -20.45
CA LEU A 24 -0.96 9.24 -19.20
C LEU A 24 -1.08 8.29 -18.00
N GLN A 25 -1.89 7.25 -18.11
CA GLN A 25 -2.05 6.26 -17.05
C GLN A 25 -0.78 5.43 -16.82
N VAL A 26 0.05 5.20 -17.84
CA VAL A 26 1.39 4.59 -17.68
C VAL A 26 2.29 5.49 -16.81
N VAL A 27 2.23 6.81 -16.99
CA VAL A 27 2.98 7.76 -16.15
C VAL A 27 2.54 7.65 -14.69
N TYR A 28 1.22 7.67 -14.43
CA TYR A 28 0.70 7.52 -13.08
C TYR A 28 1.02 6.15 -12.46
N LEU A 29 0.98 5.07 -13.24
CA LEU A 29 1.39 3.75 -12.76
C LEU A 29 2.89 3.72 -12.42
N SER A 30 3.73 4.32 -13.26
CA SER A 30 5.18 4.41 -13.00
C SER A 30 5.49 5.16 -11.71
N SER A 31 4.69 6.20 -11.39
CA SER A 31 4.87 6.93 -10.14
C SER A 31 4.62 6.08 -8.89
N VAL A 32 3.78 5.04 -8.96
CA VAL A 32 3.62 4.07 -7.84
C VAL A 32 4.94 3.36 -7.59
N ILE A 33 5.59 2.87 -8.66
CA ILE A 33 6.87 2.15 -8.58
C ILE A 33 7.97 3.07 -8.05
N VAL A 34 8.09 4.28 -8.60
CA VAL A 34 9.11 5.25 -8.15
C VAL A 34 8.86 5.65 -6.69
N SER A 35 7.61 5.86 -6.28
CA SER A 35 7.27 6.17 -4.87
C SER A 35 7.63 5.03 -3.93
N PHE A 36 7.40 3.78 -4.36
CA PHE A 36 7.79 2.59 -3.61
C PHE A 36 9.32 2.51 -3.45
N ILE A 37 10.07 2.81 -4.52
CA ILE A 37 11.54 2.84 -4.47
C ILE A 37 12.02 3.91 -3.50
N ILE A 38 11.47 5.13 -3.57
CA ILE A 38 11.82 6.22 -2.65
C ILE A 38 11.51 5.81 -1.21
N ALA A 39 10.32 5.29 -0.94
CA ALA A 39 9.94 4.83 0.40
C ALA A 39 10.89 3.74 0.93
N ARG A 40 11.19 2.72 0.12
CA ARG A 40 12.15 1.67 0.46
C ARG A 40 13.57 2.19 0.70
N THR A 41 13.97 3.28 0.06
CA THR A 41 15.32 3.81 0.18
C THR A 41 15.50 4.65 1.44
N TYR A 42 14.46 5.39 1.86
CA TYR A 42 14.58 6.40 2.93
C TYR A 42 13.81 6.07 4.21
N PHE A 43 13.10 4.93 4.30
CA PHE A 43 12.30 4.61 5.49
C PHE A 43 13.16 4.47 6.76
N ASP A 44 14.34 3.85 6.67
CA ASP A 44 15.24 3.70 7.81
C ASP A 44 15.78 5.07 8.30
N ASP A 45 15.98 6.04 7.39
CA ASP A 45 16.44 7.40 7.75
C ASP A 45 15.34 8.26 8.39
N LEU A 46 14.08 7.97 8.07
CA LEU A 46 12.93 8.71 8.58
C LEU A 46 12.40 8.13 9.90
N ALA A 47 12.50 6.80 10.10
CA ALA A 47 11.91 6.11 11.25
C ALA A 47 12.29 6.70 12.62
N PRO A 48 13.58 6.99 12.94
CA PRO A 48 13.95 7.56 14.25
C PRO A 48 13.37 8.96 14.49
N LYS A 49 13.10 9.72 13.41
CA LYS A 49 12.55 11.08 13.52
C LYS A 49 11.06 11.06 13.86
N LEU A 50 10.38 9.94 13.61
CA LEU A 50 8.96 9.78 13.87
C LEU A 50 8.66 9.46 15.34
N GLU A 51 9.63 9.00 16.12
CA GLU A 51 9.47 8.75 17.57
C GLU A 51 8.94 9.99 18.30
N LEU A 52 9.35 11.18 17.85
CA LEU A 52 8.94 12.45 18.44
C LEU A 52 7.55 12.93 17.98
N TRP A 53 7.00 12.36 16.91
CA TRP A 53 5.77 12.84 16.25
C TRP A 53 4.61 11.86 16.36
N VAL A 54 4.91 10.56 16.34
CA VAL A 54 3.93 9.47 16.36
C VAL A 54 4.21 8.62 17.61
N PRO A 55 3.37 8.69 18.64
CA PRO A 55 3.57 7.86 19.82
C PRO A 55 3.37 6.39 19.46
N TYR A 56 4.24 5.53 20.01
CA TYR A 56 4.05 4.09 19.91
C TYR A 56 2.73 3.69 20.60
N PRO A 57 1.84 2.94 19.92
CA PRO A 57 0.54 2.60 20.49
C PRO A 57 0.73 1.66 21.69
N ASN A 58 0.10 2.00 22.82
CA ASN A 58 0.18 1.20 24.04
C ASN A 58 -0.85 0.06 23.97
N ILE A 59 -0.51 -1.01 23.25
CA ILE A 59 -1.41 -2.15 22.99
C ILE A 59 -1.18 -3.25 24.05
N GLY A 60 -1.63 -3.02 25.28
CA GLY A 60 -1.83 -4.04 26.33
C GLY A 60 -0.64 -4.94 26.73
N ASP A 61 -0.89 -5.85 27.67
CA ASP A 61 0.14 -6.75 28.25
C ASP A 61 0.69 -7.80 27.27
N SER A 62 -0.04 -8.09 26.19
CA SER A 62 0.33 -9.07 25.15
C SER A 62 1.59 -8.67 24.38
N ASN A 63 1.82 -7.37 24.18
CA ASN A 63 3.00 -6.87 23.46
C ASN A 63 4.24 -6.76 24.34
N ALA A 64 4.10 -6.71 25.67
CA ALA A 64 5.26 -6.68 26.58
C ALA A 64 6.02 -8.02 26.55
N ALA A 65 5.30 -9.15 26.60
CA ALA A 65 5.90 -10.47 26.49
C ALA A 65 6.55 -10.68 25.10
N LEU A 66 5.87 -10.29 24.02
CA LEU A 66 6.38 -10.34 22.66
C LEU A 66 7.59 -9.42 22.43
N SER A 67 7.59 -8.21 23.00
CA SER A 67 8.72 -7.27 22.92
C SER A 67 9.97 -7.81 23.64
N ILE A 68 9.79 -8.45 24.80
CA ILE A 68 10.89 -9.11 25.52
C ILE A 68 11.45 -10.29 24.71
N LEU A 69 10.59 -11.12 24.11
CA LEU A 69 11.00 -12.26 23.29
C LEU A 69 11.69 -11.86 21.99
N THR A 70 11.27 -10.74 21.40
CA THR A 70 11.80 -10.22 20.13
C THR A 70 12.96 -9.24 20.35
N GLY A 71 13.34 -8.94 21.60
CA GLY A 71 14.45 -8.04 21.93
C GLY A 71 14.19 -6.56 21.61
N GLY A 72 12.94 -6.10 21.66
CA GLY A 72 12.58 -4.69 21.46
C GLY A 72 12.41 -4.24 20.00
N HIS A 73 12.62 -5.12 19.01
CA HIS A 73 12.55 -4.77 17.58
C HIS A 73 11.13 -4.46 17.07
N LEU A 74 10.09 -4.67 17.88
CA LEU A 74 8.70 -4.38 17.48
C LEU A 74 8.43 -2.88 17.34
N GLU A 75 9.02 -2.08 18.23
CA GLU A 75 8.90 -0.62 18.18
C GLU A 75 9.61 -0.07 16.93
N GLU A 76 10.83 -0.55 16.67
CA GLU A 76 11.58 -0.19 15.49
C GLU A 76 10.87 -0.60 14.19
N ALA A 77 10.31 -1.81 14.13
CA ALA A 77 9.54 -2.29 12.98
C ALA A 77 8.28 -1.43 12.74
N TYR A 78 7.60 -1.01 13.82
CA TYR A 78 6.46 -0.10 13.73
C TYR A 78 6.88 1.24 13.11
N TYR A 79 7.93 1.89 13.63
CA TYR A 79 8.38 3.17 13.11
C TYR A 79 8.88 3.09 11.66
N ARG A 80 9.58 2.01 11.29
CA ARG A 80 9.98 1.73 9.90
C ARG A 80 8.77 1.57 8.98
N GLY A 81 7.72 0.89 9.43
CA GLY A 81 6.45 0.76 8.71
C GLY A 81 5.75 2.10 8.49
N VAL A 82 5.62 2.91 9.55
CA VAL A 82 5.00 4.25 9.46
C VAL A 82 5.82 5.16 8.54
N ALA A 83 7.15 5.16 8.66
CA ALA A 83 8.04 5.91 7.78
C ALA A 83 7.86 5.53 6.32
N PHE A 84 7.79 4.23 6.03
CA PHE A 84 7.54 3.74 4.69
C PHE A 84 6.20 4.26 4.13
N VAL A 85 5.11 4.17 4.90
CA VAL A 85 3.78 4.66 4.47
C VAL A 85 3.82 6.16 4.18
N LEU A 86 4.41 6.96 5.07
CA LEU A 86 4.50 8.40 4.92
C LEU A 86 5.31 8.80 3.69
N LEU A 87 6.48 8.17 3.48
CA LEU A 87 7.31 8.42 2.30
C LEU A 87 6.62 7.97 1.02
N PHE A 88 5.95 6.82 1.03
CA PHE A 88 5.23 6.32 -0.13
C PHE A 88 4.10 7.27 -0.52
N ILE A 89 3.25 7.66 0.43
CA ILE A 89 2.14 8.59 0.18
C ILE A 89 2.67 9.97 -0.23
N GLY A 90 3.64 10.52 0.49
CA GLY A 90 4.22 11.83 0.18
C GLY A 90 4.87 11.88 -1.20
N SER A 91 5.70 10.88 -1.53
CA SER A 91 6.33 10.77 -2.85
C SER A 91 5.29 10.55 -3.95
N LYS A 92 4.25 9.73 -3.68
CA LYS A 92 3.17 9.47 -4.64
C LYS A 92 2.40 10.73 -4.95
N ILE A 93 2.08 11.55 -3.95
CA ILE A 93 1.43 12.84 -4.14
C ILE A 93 2.33 13.78 -4.95
N ALA A 94 3.62 13.89 -4.60
CA ALA A 94 4.56 14.73 -5.32
C ALA A 94 4.68 14.34 -6.81
N LEU A 95 4.86 13.05 -7.09
CA LEU A 95 4.93 12.54 -8.46
C LEU A 95 3.60 12.61 -9.19
N HIS A 96 2.47 12.55 -8.49
CA HIS A 96 1.15 12.77 -9.09
C HIS A 96 1.02 14.21 -9.61
N ILE A 97 1.48 15.18 -8.83
CA ILE A 97 1.50 16.59 -9.24
C ILE A 97 2.37 16.75 -10.48
N ILE A 98 3.57 16.17 -10.50
CA ILE A 98 4.44 16.20 -11.68
C ILE A 98 3.77 15.50 -12.88
N GLY A 99 3.15 14.33 -12.65
CA GLY A 99 2.42 13.58 -13.66
C GLY A 99 1.29 14.38 -14.30
N SER A 100 0.58 15.19 -13.51
CA SER A 100 -0.51 16.04 -13.99
C SER A 100 -0.06 17.11 -15.00
N MET A 101 1.22 17.46 -14.99
CA MET A 101 1.79 18.37 -16.00
C MET A 101 1.78 17.75 -17.40
N PHE A 102 1.66 16.42 -17.52
CA PHE A 102 1.58 15.70 -18.79
C PHE A 102 0.15 15.46 -19.26
N ASP A 103 -0.87 16.02 -18.59
CA ASP A 103 -2.28 15.80 -18.94
C ASP A 103 -2.61 16.27 -20.37
N PHE A 104 -1.82 17.19 -20.96
CA PHE A 104 -1.94 17.60 -22.36
C PHE A 104 -1.73 16.45 -23.36
N VAL A 105 -0.93 15.44 -23.01
CA VAL A 105 -0.66 14.28 -23.88
C VAL A 105 -1.91 13.46 -24.12
N ALA A 106 -2.85 13.46 -23.16
CA ALA A 106 -4.13 12.76 -23.28
C ALA A 106 -5.08 13.39 -24.31
N MET A 107 -4.80 14.60 -24.81
CA MET A 107 -5.63 15.30 -25.79
C MET A 107 -5.34 14.87 -27.25
N LEU A 108 -4.31 14.07 -27.49
CA LEU A 108 -3.94 13.63 -28.84
C LEU A 108 -5.02 12.70 -29.45
N PRO A 109 -5.40 12.89 -30.73
CA PRO A 109 -6.48 12.15 -31.38
C PRO A 109 -6.08 10.71 -31.80
N ILE A 110 -5.53 9.93 -30.87
CA ILE A 110 -5.11 8.54 -31.09
C ILE A 110 -6.28 7.64 -30.65
N LEU A 111 -6.91 6.94 -31.60
CA LEU A 111 -7.94 5.89 -31.43
C LEU A 111 -8.66 5.92 -30.07
N LYS A 112 -9.54 6.92 -29.90
CA LYS A 112 -10.06 7.37 -28.60
C LYS A 112 -10.70 6.27 -27.75
N GLN A 113 -11.28 5.22 -28.34
CA GLN A 113 -11.92 4.14 -27.58
C GLN A 113 -10.91 3.16 -26.97
N ILE A 114 -9.96 2.65 -27.76
CA ILE A 114 -8.96 1.69 -27.27
C ILE A 114 -8.04 2.37 -26.24
N ASN A 115 -7.63 3.62 -26.50
CA ASN A 115 -6.81 4.40 -25.56
C ASN A 115 -7.51 4.56 -24.19
N ARG A 116 -8.82 4.83 -24.18
CA ARG A 116 -9.60 4.97 -22.95
C ARG A 116 -9.79 3.64 -22.23
N LEU A 117 -10.08 2.56 -22.96
CA LEU A 117 -10.29 1.24 -22.37
C LEU A 117 -9.02 0.72 -21.71
N LEU A 118 -7.87 0.81 -22.39
CA LEU A 118 -6.58 0.46 -21.81
C LEU A 118 -6.23 1.38 -20.62
N GLY A 119 -6.55 2.67 -20.72
CA GLY A 119 -6.46 3.61 -19.60
C GLY A 119 -7.27 3.16 -18.39
N ALA A 120 -8.51 2.69 -18.59
CA ALA A 120 -9.37 2.21 -17.50
C ALA A 120 -8.78 0.97 -16.80
N VAL A 121 -8.25 0.01 -17.58
CA VAL A 121 -7.59 -1.19 -17.04
C VAL A 121 -6.35 -0.80 -16.22
N LEU A 122 -5.51 0.10 -16.74
CA LEU A 122 -4.36 0.60 -16.00
C LEU A 122 -4.75 1.46 -14.79
N GLY A 123 -5.88 2.16 -14.83
CA GLY A 123 -6.47 2.92 -13.71
C GLY A 123 -6.92 2.03 -12.57
N PHE A 124 -7.58 0.93 -12.92
CA PHE A 124 -7.90 -0.13 -11.98
C PHE A 124 -6.62 -0.74 -11.39
N ALA A 125 -5.64 -1.09 -12.23
CA ALA A 125 -4.38 -1.68 -11.77
C ALA A 125 -3.57 -0.74 -10.86
N GLU A 126 -3.46 0.55 -11.19
CA GLU A 126 -2.81 1.55 -10.33
C GLU A 126 -3.47 1.58 -8.94
N THR A 127 -4.79 1.67 -8.91
CA THR A 127 -5.54 1.79 -7.66
C THR A 127 -5.50 0.51 -6.84
N TYR A 128 -5.62 -0.64 -7.51
CA TYR A 128 -5.46 -1.94 -6.90
C TYR A 128 -4.08 -2.09 -6.25
N LEU A 129 -3.00 -1.70 -6.94
CA LEU A 129 -1.65 -1.75 -6.38
C LEU A 129 -1.47 -0.84 -5.16
N ILE A 130 -2.03 0.36 -5.19
CA ILE A 130 -1.99 1.27 -4.03
C ILE A 130 -2.75 0.66 -2.84
N LEU A 131 -3.96 0.16 -3.07
CA LEU A 131 -4.76 -0.49 -2.03
C LEU A 131 -4.05 -1.73 -1.48
N PHE A 132 -3.45 -2.54 -2.36
CA PHE A 132 -2.65 -3.70 -1.96
C PHE A 132 -1.51 -3.31 -1.04
N ILE A 133 -0.70 -2.30 -1.40
CA ILE A 133 0.41 -1.84 -0.56
C ILE A 133 -0.09 -1.35 0.80
N LEU A 134 -1.15 -0.54 0.83
CA LEU A 134 -1.69 0.02 2.07
C LEU A 134 -2.30 -1.06 2.98
N LEU A 135 -3.09 -1.98 2.43
CA LEU A 135 -3.70 -3.09 3.18
C LEU A 135 -2.65 -4.08 3.66
N PHE A 136 -1.62 -4.35 2.85
CA PHE A 136 -0.50 -5.20 3.25
C PHE A 136 0.25 -4.63 4.45
N LEU A 137 0.59 -3.34 4.40
CA LEU A 137 1.25 -2.67 5.52
C LEU A 137 0.36 -2.63 6.76
N ALA A 138 -0.95 -2.44 6.59
CA ALA A 138 -1.90 -2.50 7.68
C ALA A 138 -2.00 -3.91 8.30
N ALA A 139 -2.00 -4.98 7.49
CA ALA A 139 -2.03 -6.37 7.95
C ALA A 139 -0.76 -6.76 8.74
N LEU A 140 0.36 -6.11 8.48
CA LEU A 140 1.61 -6.29 9.23
C LEU A 140 1.56 -5.70 10.64
N ILE A 141 0.61 -4.82 10.94
CA ILE A 141 0.45 -4.22 12.26
C ILE A 141 -0.26 -5.25 13.16
N PRO A 142 0.35 -5.69 14.28
CA PRO A 142 -0.27 -6.62 15.23
C PRO A 142 -1.31 -5.90 16.10
N ALA A 143 -2.35 -5.35 15.47
CA ALA A 143 -3.46 -4.68 16.13
C ALA A 143 -4.75 -5.43 15.82
N GLU A 144 -5.37 -6.00 16.86
CA GLU A 144 -6.61 -6.77 16.73
C GLU A 144 -7.71 -5.99 16.02
N GLN A 145 -7.79 -4.67 16.22
CA GLN A 145 -8.77 -3.82 15.57
C GLN A 145 -8.57 -3.78 14.05
N ILE A 146 -7.32 -3.71 13.58
CA ILE A 146 -6.99 -3.67 12.15
C ILE A 146 -7.24 -5.04 11.52
N GLN A 147 -6.79 -6.11 12.17
CA GLN A 147 -7.01 -7.48 11.71
C GLN A 147 -8.51 -7.79 11.59
N ASN A 148 -9.30 -7.49 12.63
CA ASN A 148 -10.75 -7.66 12.60
C ASN A 148 -11.45 -6.85 11.49
N LEU A 149 -10.90 -5.70 11.08
CA LEU A 149 -11.46 -4.91 9.98
C LEU A 149 -11.15 -5.53 8.61
N ILE A 150 -9.96 -6.11 8.45
CA ILE A 150 -9.53 -6.81 7.23
C ILE A 150 -10.30 -8.13 7.09
N ASP A 151 -10.35 -8.95 8.14
CA ASP A 151 -10.98 -10.29 8.13
C ASP A 151 -12.49 -10.24 7.85
N LYS A 152 -13.15 -9.16 8.28
CA LYS A 152 -14.58 -8.95 8.01
C LYS A 152 -14.89 -8.48 6.59
N SER A 153 -13.87 -8.15 5.80
CA SER A 153 -13.99 -7.54 4.47
C SER A 153 -13.51 -8.53 3.41
N LEU A 154 -14.44 -9.04 2.61
CA LEU A 154 -14.15 -9.99 1.53
C LEU A 154 -13.12 -9.43 0.54
N LEU A 155 -13.21 -8.14 0.19
CA LEU A 155 -12.28 -7.53 -0.74
C LEU A 155 -10.90 -7.28 -0.12
N ALA A 156 -10.84 -6.91 1.17
CA ALA A 156 -9.56 -6.72 1.84
C ALA A 156 -8.84 -8.07 2.01
N ASP A 157 -9.56 -9.10 2.47
CA ASP A 157 -9.06 -10.47 2.56
C ASP A 157 -8.59 -11.01 1.21
N LEU A 158 -9.34 -10.79 0.13
CA LEU A 158 -8.93 -11.19 -1.22
C LEU A 158 -7.66 -10.48 -1.67
N ILE A 159 -7.58 -9.15 -1.48
CA ILE A 159 -6.41 -8.37 -1.88
C ILE A 159 -5.17 -8.78 -1.09
N VAL A 160 -5.29 -9.00 0.22
CA VAL A 160 -4.17 -9.40 1.06
C VAL A 160 -3.85 -10.88 0.80
N ASN A 161 -4.73 -11.79 1.14
CA ASN A 161 -4.39 -13.22 1.22
C ASN A 161 -4.35 -13.96 -0.12
N HIS A 162 -5.04 -13.47 -1.16
CA HIS A 162 -5.15 -14.15 -2.46
C HIS A 162 -4.33 -13.51 -3.58
N THR A 163 -3.55 -12.46 -3.29
CA THR A 163 -2.56 -11.94 -4.25
C THR A 163 -1.36 -12.89 -4.29
N PRO A 164 -1.01 -13.53 -5.43
CA PRO A 164 -0.02 -14.62 -5.48
C PRO A 164 1.35 -14.25 -4.90
N VAL A 165 1.77 -12.99 -5.06
CA VAL A 165 3.05 -12.49 -4.54
C VAL A 165 3.10 -12.50 -3.01
N LEU A 166 1.93 -12.47 -2.35
CA LEU A 166 1.80 -12.34 -0.91
C LEU A 166 1.58 -13.67 -0.20
N SER A 167 0.82 -14.59 -0.79
CA SER A 167 0.54 -15.90 -0.18
C SER A 167 1.83 -16.63 0.19
N ASP A 168 2.81 -16.64 -0.72
CA ASP A 168 4.11 -17.27 -0.48
C ASP A 168 4.92 -16.55 0.62
N LYS A 169 4.96 -15.21 0.61
CA LYS A 169 5.76 -14.43 1.59
C LYS A 169 5.15 -14.38 2.98
N ILE A 170 3.83 -14.30 3.10
CA ILE A 170 3.15 -14.36 4.41
C ILE A 170 3.32 -15.76 5.00
N HIS A 171 3.19 -16.81 4.19
CA HIS A 171 3.41 -18.19 4.65
C HIS A 171 4.86 -18.39 5.11
N ASP A 172 5.84 -17.86 4.38
CA ASP A 172 7.25 -17.91 4.77
C ASP A 172 7.55 -17.09 6.05
N LEU A 173 6.95 -15.91 6.21
CA LEU A 173 7.10 -15.10 7.42
C LEU A 173 6.41 -15.75 8.62
N TRP A 174 5.22 -16.33 8.43
CA TRP A 174 4.48 -17.04 9.46
C TRP A 174 5.24 -18.28 9.94
N ILE A 175 5.77 -19.10 9.03
CA ILE A 175 6.63 -20.23 9.37
C ILE A 175 7.96 -19.77 9.97
N GLY A 176 8.53 -18.67 9.48
CA GLY A 176 9.78 -18.12 10.02
C GLY A 176 9.67 -17.64 11.47
N TYR A 177 8.51 -17.07 11.84
CA TYR A 177 8.26 -16.53 13.18
C TYR A 177 7.67 -17.56 14.16
N PHE A 178 6.82 -18.49 13.68
CA PHE A 178 6.11 -19.46 14.52
C PHE A 178 6.55 -20.92 14.32
N GLY A 179 7.33 -21.24 13.29
CA GLY A 179 7.76 -22.60 12.94
C GLY A 179 9.12 -23.03 13.51
N LYS A 180 9.89 -22.12 14.14
CA LYS A 180 11.07 -22.49 14.95
C LYS A 180 10.65 -22.72 16.41
N GLY A 181 9.85 -23.75 16.61
CA GLY A 181 9.33 -24.15 17.91
C GLY A 181 8.88 -25.60 17.90
N SER A 182 9.71 -26.50 17.37
CA SER A 182 9.60 -27.94 17.58
C SER A 182 10.99 -28.55 17.67
#